data_AF-A0A2H9Q1V8-F1
#
_entry.id   AF-A0A2H9Q1V8-F1
#
_cell.length_a   1.000
_cell.length_b   1.000
_cell.length_c   1.000
_cell.angle_alpha   90.00
_cell.angle_beta   90.00
_cell.angle_gamma   90.00
#
_symmetry.space_group_name_H-M   'P 1'
#
loop_
_entity.id
_entity.type
_entity.pdbx_description
1 polymer ?
#
loop_
_entity_poly.entity_id
_entity_poly.type
_entity_poly.pdbx_seq_one_letter_code
_entity_poly.pdbx_strand_id
1 'polypeptide(L)'
;MKLTLANKIELIGLSEKASDLLIKILEEKIPKAEIPTKNDLEFKRMVNQIYQISPILSEGYLKMYNYLQKEKITPKSKYIKQLRINGTTKKRS
;
A
#
# COMPACT_ATOMS: atom_id res chain seq x y z
N MET A 1 16.53 -18.91 -7.98
CA MET A 1 15.61 -19.25 -9.10
C MET A 1 15.82 -18.23 -10.22
N LYS A 2 16.02 -18.65 -11.47
CA LYS A 2 16.23 -17.72 -12.60
C LYS A 2 14.87 -17.28 -13.16
N LEU A 3 14.55 -16.00 -13.06
CA LEU A 3 13.28 -15.45 -13.55
C LEU A 3 13.22 -15.49 -15.08
N THR A 4 12.12 -16.04 -15.62
CA THR A 4 11.81 -15.96 -17.05
C THR A 4 11.39 -14.54 -17.45
N LEU A 5 11.36 -14.24 -18.74
CA LEU A 5 10.84 -12.96 -19.23
C LEU A 5 9.37 -12.77 -18.86
N ALA A 6 8.56 -13.82 -18.98
CA ALA A 6 7.15 -13.80 -18.59
C ALA A 6 6.99 -13.43 -17.10
N ASN A 7 7.76 -14.06 -16.22
CA ASN A 7 7.73 -13.77 -14.79
C ASN A 7 8.11 -12.30 -14.49
N LYS A 8 9.05 -11.73 -15.26
CA LYS A 8 9.45 -10.32 -15.09
C LYS A 8 8.35 -9.35 -15.50
N ILE A 9 7.69 -9.61 -16.63
CA ILE A 9 6.57 -8.78 -17.12
C ILE A 9 5.40 -8.85 -16.14
N GLU A 10 5.06 -10.06 -15.68
CA GLU A 10 4.02 -10.24 -14.67
C GLU A 10 4.37 -9.52 -13.37
N LEU A 11 5.61 -9.65 -12.90
CA LEU A 11 6.08 -8.99 -11.69
C LEU A 11 5.96 -7.46 -11.77
N ILE A 12 6.26 -6.86 -12.94
CA ILE A 12 6.08 -5.42 -13.17
C ILE A 12 4.60 -5.04 -13.03
N GLY A 13 3.70 -5.74 -13.72
CA GLY A 13 2.27 -5.44 -13.66
C GLY A 13 1.66 -5.65 -12.27
N LEU A 14 2.12 -6.66 -11.52
CA LEU A 14 1.72 -6.87 -10.12
C LEU A 14 2.26 -5.74 -9.22
N SER A 15 3.48 -5.28 -9.47
CA SER A 15 4.13 -4.21 -8.69
C SER A 15 3.46 -2.85 -8.88
N GLU A 16 3.05 -2.52 -10.11
CA GLU A 16 2.28 -1.31 -10.41
C GLU A 16 0.95 -1.31 -9.65
N LYS A 17 0.18 -2.40 -9.77
CA LYS A 17 -1.10 -2.55 -9.05
C LYS A 17 -0.94 -2.53 -7.53
N ALA A 18 0.09 -3.17 -7.00
CA ALA A 18 0.38 -3.15 -5.56
C ALA A 18 0.67 -1.72 -5.07
N SER A 19 1.42 -0.94 -5.86
CA SER A 19 1.75 0.45 -5.56
C SER A 19 0.51 1.34 -5.59
N ASP A 20 -0.36 1.18 -6.60
CA ASP A 20 -1.65 1.90 -6.67
C ASP A 20 -2.56 1.57 -5.49
N LEU A 21 -2.61 0.30 -5.09
CA LEU A 21 -3.38 -0.12 -3.91
C LEU A 21 -2.83 0.48 -2.63
N LEU A 22 -1.50 0.60 -2.47
CA LEU A 22 -0.92 1.30 -1.32
C LEU A 22 -1.34 2.77 -1.26
N ILE A 23 -1.38 3.46 -2.41
CA ILE A 23 -1.86 4.85 -2.48
C ILE A 23 -3.33 4.94 -2.09
N LYS A 24 -4.19 4.05 -2.63
CA LYS A 24 -5.60 4.00 -2.25
C LYS A 24 -5.78 3.74 -0.76
N ILE A 25 -5.06 2.75 -0.23
CA ILE A 25 -5.03 2.45 1.20
C ILE A 25 -4.65 3.72 1.95
N LEU A 26 -3.62 4.47 1.55
CA LEU A 26 -3.22 5.71 2.20
C LEU A 26 -4.32 6.76 2.26
N GLU A 27 -5.02 6.98 1.16
CA GLU A 27 -6.05 8.01 1.01
C GLU A 27 -7.37 7.67 1.72
N GLU A 28 -7.58 6.39 2.06
CA GLU A 28 -8.77 5.96 2.79
C GLU A 28 -8.92 6.72 4.12
N LYS A 29 -10.04 7.45 4.23
CA LYS A 29 -10.46 8.15 5.46
C LYS A 29 -10.98 7.14 6.47
N ILE A 30 -10.08 6.46 7.18
CA ILE A 30 -10.47 5.47 8.19
C ILE A 30 -9.82 5.82 9.52
N PRO A 31 -10.59 6.36 10.46
CA PRO A 31 -10.20 6.40 11.85
C PRO A 31 -11.06 5.43 12.68
N LYS A 32 -10.36 4.60 13.48
CA LYS A 32 -10.74 4.00 14.78
C LYS A 32 -10.77 2.46 14.92
N ALA A 33 -10.60 1.64 13.88
CA ALA A 33 -10.55 0.18 14.07
C ALA A 33 -9.57 -0.54 13.13
N GLU A 34 -8.94 -1.61 13.64
CA GLU A 34 -8.01 -2.54 12.96
C GLU A 34 -8.65 -3.42 11.87
N ILE A 35 -9.84 -3.05 11.39
CA ILE A 35 -10.57 -3.90 10.43
C ILE A 35 -9.96 -3.69 9.04
N PRO A 36 -9.48 -4.77 8.38
CA PRO A 36 -8.93 -4.66 7.04
C PRO A 36 -10.02 -4.23 6.04
N THR A 37 -9.68 -3.25 5.22
CA THR A 37 -10.52 -2.74 4.14
C THR A 37 -10.51 -3.66 2.93
N LYS A 38 -11.38 -3.38 1.97
CA LYS A 38 -11.34 -4.07 0.67
C LYS A 38 -9.96 -3.92 0.01
N ASN A 39 -9.38 -2.72 0.05
CA ASN A 39 -8.07 -2.47 -0.54
C ASN A 39 -6.96 -3.18 0.24
N ASP A 40 -7.06 -3.29 1.57
CA ASP A 40 -6.13 -4.09 2.37
C ASP A 40 -6.13 -5.57 1.97
N LEU A 41 -7.32 -6.15 1.78
CA LEU A 41 -7.48 -7.54 1.37
C LEU A 41 -6.96 -7.78 -0.04
N GLU A 42 -7.26 -6.86 -0.95
CA GLU A 42 -6.79 -6.91 -2.34
C GLU A 42 -5.27 -6.77 -2.42
N PHE A 43 -4.69 -5.84 -1.64
CA PHE A 43 -3.24 -5.69 -1.52
C PHE A 43 -2.57 -6.96 -1.00
N LYS A 44 -3.10 -7.58 0.07
CA LYS A 44 -2.55 -8.86 0.60
C LYS A 44 -2.58 -9.98 -0.43
N ARG A 45 -3.65 -10.08 -1.23
CA ARG A 45 -3.73 -11.05 -2.34
C ARG A 45 -2.66 -10.77 -3.40
N MET A 46 -2.49 -9.51 -3.78
CA MET A 46 -1.48 -9.09 -4.76
C MET A 46 -0.05 -9.43 -4.28
N VAL A 47 0.25 -9.12 -3.02
CA VAL A 47 1.54 -9.41 -2.39
C VAL A 47 1.84 -10.91 -2.33
N ASN A 48 0.82 -11.75 -2.14
CA ASN A 48 0.98 -13.21 -2.23
C ASN A 48 1.31 -13.67 -3.65
N GLN A 49 0.76 -13.04 -4.69
CA GLN A 49 1.14 -13.34 -6.08
C GLN A 49 2.58 -12.91 -6.36
N ILE A 50 2.98 -11.73 -5.88
CA ILE A 50 4.37 -11.26 -5.95
C ILE A 50 5.30 -12.23 -5.23
N TYR A 51 4.90 -12.79 -4.07
CA TYR A 51 5.71 -13.74 -3.32
C TYR A 51 6.07 -15.01 -4.12
N GLN A 52 5.12 -15.52 -4.93
CA GLN A 52 5.35 -16.70 -5.76
C GLN A 52 6.45 -16.46 -6.82
N ILE A 53 6.67 -15.21 -7.22
CA ILE A 53 7.65 -14.82 -8.23
C ILE A 53 8.95 -14.31 -7.59
N SER A 54 8.83 -13.40 -6.63
CA SER A 54 9.92 -12.72 -5.94
C SER A 54 9.59 -12.52 -4.45
N PRO A 55 10.02 -13.45 -3.58
CA PRO A 55 9.80 -13.37 -2.14
C PRO A 55 10.34 -12.07 -1.53
N ILE A 56 11.54 -11.66 -1.94
CA ILE A 56 12.22 -10.46 -1.42
C ILE A 56 11.39 -9.20 -1.70
N LEU A 57 10.79 -9.09 -2.89
CA LEU A 57 9.98 -7.93 -3.24
C LEU A 57 8.66 -7.93 -2.45
N SER A 58 8.05 -9.10 -2.28
CA SER A 58 6.85 -9.27 -1.46
C SER A 58 7.08 -8.82 0.00
N GLU A 59 8.21 -9.19 0.59
CA GLU A 59 8.58 -8.73 1.93
C GLU A 59 8.74 -7.21 2.01
N GLY A 60 9.32 -6.59 0.97
CA GLY A 60 9.43 -5.14 0.86
C GLY A 60 8.05 -4.45 0.89
N TYR A 61 7.11 -4.96 0.10
CA TYR A 61 5.74 -4.47 0.07
C TYR A 61 5.02 -4.64 1.43
N LEU A 62 5.20 -5.77 2.11
CA LEU A 62 4.62 -5.97 3.45
C LEU A 62 5.18 -4.98 4.48
N LYS A 63 6.49 -4.70 4.44
CA LYS A 63 7.11 -3.71 5.33
C LYS A 63 6.54 -2.32 5.09
N MET A 64 6.38 -1.92 3.83
CA MET A 64 5.76 -0.64 3.46
C MET A 64 4.32 -0.57 3.97
N TYR A 65 3.52 -1.59 3.71
CA TYR A 65 2.14 -1.66 4.17
C TYR A 65 2.01 -1.54 5.70
N ASN A 66 2.80 -2.29 6.45
CA ASN A 66 2.77 -2.26 7.91
C ASN A 66 3.18 -0.89 8.46
N TYR A 67 4.17 -0.24 7.84
CA TYR A 67 4.56 1.12 8.19
C TYR A 67 3.40 2.10 7.99
N LEU A 68 2.71 2.03 6.85
CA LEU A 68 1.58 2.90 6.54
C LEU A 68 0.40 2.70 7.49
N GLN A 69 0.08 1.44 7.82
CA GLN A 69 -0.95 1.11 8.79
C GLN A 69 -0.61 1.67 10.18
N LYS A 70 0.64 1.52 10.63
CA LYS A 70 1.12 2.10 11.90
C LYS A 70 1.00 3.62 11.92
N GLU A 71 1.39 4.30 10.84
CA GLU A 71 1.30 5.76 10.74
C GLU A 71 -0.15 6.25 10.75
N LYS A 72 -1.08 5.51 10.12
CA LYS A 72 -2.52 5.83 10.10
C LYS A 72 -3.18 5.80 11.47
N ILE A 73 -2.86 4.79 12.28
CA ILE A 73 -3.47 4.63 13.62
C ILE A 73 -2.80 5.50 14.69
N THR A 74 -1.61 6.04 14.41
CA THR A 74 -0.85 6.86 15.37
C THR A 74 -1.40 8.30 15.42
N PRO A 75 -2.05 8.75 16.51
CA PRO A 75 -2.74 10.04 16.56
C PRO A 75 -1.82 11.26 16.40
N LYS A 76 -0.53 11.11 16.72
CA LYS A 76 0.51 12.15 16.60
C LYS A 76 1.37 12.01 15.35
N SER A 77 1.04 11.10 14.42
CA SER A 77 1.80 10.90 13.20
C SER A 77 1.97 12.24 12.45
N LYS A 78 3.23 12.65 12.23
CA LYS A 78 3.56 13.82 11.39
C LYS A 78 3.01 13.62 9.96
N TYR A 79 2.98 12.37 9.50
CA TYR A 79 2.50 11.98 8.19
C TYR A 79 0.99 12.22 8.03
N ILE A 80 0.16 11.78 8.98
CA ILE A 80 -1.30 12.05 8.95
C ILE A 80 -1.61 13.54 9.06
N LYS A 81 -0.82 14.30 9.83
CA LYS A 81 -0.96 15.77 9.88
C LYS A 81 -0.71 16.40 8.50
N GLN A 82 0.33 15.98 7.78
CA GLN A 82 0.64 16.48 6.43
C GLN A 82 -0.44 16.11 5.41
N LEU A 83 -0.94 14.86 5.44
CA LEU A 83 -2.05 14.43 4.56
C LEU A 83 -3.32 15.24 4.79
N ARG A 84 -3.68 15.55 6.04
CA ARG A 84 -4.85 16.40 6.34
C ARG A 84 -4.68 17.82 5.83
N ILE A 85 -3.50 18.42 6.00
CA ILE A 85 -3.21 19.78 5.54
C ILE A 85 -3.40 19.86 4.01
N ASN A 86 -2.83 18.92 3.25
CA ASN A 86 -2.93 18.89 1.78
C ASN A 86 -4.32 18.47 1.25
N GLY A 87 -5.10 17.72 2.02
CA GLY A 87 -6.48 17.36 1.69
C GLY A 87 -7.50 18.48 1.94
N THR A 88 -7.17 19.48 2.75
CA THR A 88 -8.05 20.62 3.07
C THR A 88 -7.74 21.92 2.31
N THR A 89 -6.56 22.05 1.69
CA THR A 89 -6.13 23.27 0.96
C THR A 89 -6.58 23.34 -0.49
N LYS A 90 -7.67 22.65 -0.87
CA LYS A 90 -8.33 22.84 -2.17
C LYS A 90 -9.79 23.27 -2.04
N LYS A 91 -10.08 24.28 -1.21
CA LYS A 91 -11.10 25.25 -1.61
C LYS A 91 -10.42 26.25 -2.54
N ARG A 92 -10.54 26.00 -3.85
CA ARG A 92 -10.33 27.03 -4.87
C ARG A 92 -11.36 28.14 -4.58
N SER A 93 -10.91 29.22 -3.97
CA SER A 93 -11.54 30.55 -4.10
C SER A 93 -11.31 31.06 -5.51
#